data_AF-A0A9E5TUY7-F1
#
_entry.id   AF-A0A9E5TUY7-F1
#
_cell.length_a   1.000
_cell.length_b   1.000
_cell.length_c   1.000
_cell.angle_alpha   90.00
_cell.angle_beta   90.00
_cell.angle_gamma   90.00
#
_symmetry.space_group_name_H-M   'P 1'
#
loop_
_entity.id
_entity.type
_entity.pdbx_description
1 polymer ?
#
loop_
_entity_poly.entity_id
_entity_poly.type
_entity_poly.pdbx_seq_one_letter_code
_entity_poly.pdbx_strand_id
1 'polypeptide(L)' 'LAEGVGNLLLGEKEIDDEVLAELETALLLTDVGIDTTREIMDKLALRVRRKELNDTVALHRALAGLLK' A
#
# COMPACT_ATOMS: atom_id res chain seq x y z
N LEU A 1 2.95 -33.78 -6.35
CA LEU A 1 1.75 -33.22 -5.68
C LEU A 1 2.21 -32.33 -4.53
N ALA A 2 2.61 -31.07 -4.79
CA ALA A 2 2.80 -30.03 -3.74
C ALA A 2 3.09 -28.61 -4.29
N GLU A 3 2.95 -28.33 -5.59
CA GLU A 3 3.27 -26.99 -6.13
C GLU A 3 2.07 -26.01 -6.14
N GLY A 4 0.90 -26.42 -5.65
CA GLY A 4 -0.35 -25.66 -5.82
C GLY A 4 -0.96 -25.03 -4.56
N VAL A 5 -0.36 -25.18 -3.37
CA VAL A 5 -0.97 -24.76 -2.09
C VAL A 5 -0.26 -23.54 -1.47
N GLY A 6 0.87 -23.10 -2.01
CA GLY A 6 1.58 -21.90 -1.55
C GLY A 6 0.90 -20.58 -1.94
N ASN A 7 0.06 -20.59 -2.99
CA ASN A 7 -0.61 -19.39 -3.50
C ASN A 7 -2.04 -19.19 -2.97
N LEU A 8 -2.49 -20.07 -2.05
CA LEU A 8 -3.81 -20.00 -1.44
C LEU A 8 -3.80 -19.27 -0.08
N LEU A 9 -2.66 -18.68 0.31
CA LEU A 9 -2.61 -17.69 1.37
C LEU A 9 -3.13 -16.33 0.85
N LEU A 10 -4.43 -16.35 0.56
CA LEU A 10 -5.33 -15.23 0.32
C LEU A 10 -5.37 -14.30 1.54
N GLY A 11 -4.32 -13.49 1.73
CA GLY A 11 -4.27 -12.50 2.82
C GLY A 11 -3.34 -11.33 2.56
N GLU A 12 -2.26 -11.55 1.81
CA GLU A 12 -1.31 -10.51 1.42
C GLU A 12 -1.48 -10.27 -0.07
N LYS A 13 -2.37 -9.34 -0.44
CA LYS A 13 -2.25 -8.70 -1.75
C LYS A 13 -0.85 -8.07 -1.75
N GLU A 14 0.02 -8.54 -2.65
CA GLU A 14 1.26 -7.85 -2.96
C GLU A 14 0.93 -6.38 -3.26
N ILE A 15 1.81 -5.48 -2.84
CA ILE A 15 1.63 -4.06 -3.12
C ILE A 15 2.01 -3.84 -4.58
N ASP A 16 1.01 -4.01 -5.43
CA ASP A 16 1.07 -3.74 -6.86
C ASP A 16 0.66 -2.31 -7.17
N ASP A 17 0.95 -1.85 -8.39
CA ASP A 17 0.60 -0.50 -8.86
C ASP A 17 -0.91 -0.22 -8.79
N GLU A 18 -1.75 -1.25 -8.95
CA GLU A 18 -3.22 -1.14 -8.82
C GLU A 18 -3.64 -0.75 -7.39
N VAL A 19 -3.07 -1.40 -6.38
CA VAL A 19 -3.36 -1.11 -4.96
C VAL A 19 -2.93 0.32 -4.61
N LEU A 20 -1.79 0.76 -5.13
CA LEU A 20 -1.30 2.13 -4.94
C LEU A 20 -2.23 3.15 -5.60
N ALA A 21 -2.75 2.88 -6.80
CA ALA A 21 -3.69 3.76 -7.49
C ALA A 21 -5.06 3.88 -6.77
N GLU A 22 -5.60 2.76 -6.27
CA GLU A 22 -6.81 2.77 -5.44
C GLU A 22 -6.59 3.60 -4.16
N LEU A 23 -5.42 3.45 -3.53
CA LEU A 23 -5.06 4.21 -2.34
C LEU A 23 -4.95 5.71 -2.62
N GLU A 24 -4.31 6.11 -3.72
CA GLU A 24 -4.22 7.52 -4.12
C GLU A 24 -5.61 8.13 -4.30
N THR A 25 -6.51 7.41 -4.98
CA THR A 25 -7.90 7.84 -5.17
C THR A 25 -8.62 8.01 -3.84
N ALA A 26 -8.49 7.06 -2.91
CA ALA A 26 -9.08 7.13 -1.58
C ALA A 26 -8.53 8.32 -0.75
N LEU A 27 -7.23 8.62 -0.87
CA LEU A 27 -6.61 9.77 -0.23
C LEU A 27 -7.14 11.10 -0.77
N LEU A 28 -7.34 11.20 -2.09
CA LEU A 28 -7.95 12.38 -2.69
C LEU A 28 -9.39 12.64 -2.22
N LEU A 29 -10.13 11.57 -1.88
CA LEU A 29 -11.50 11.63 -1.36
C LEU A 29 -11.60 12.03 0.12
N THR A 30 -10.52 11.95 0.89
CA THR A 30 -10.53 12.10 2.36
C THR A 30 -10.12 13.49 2.85
N ASP A 31 -10.30 14.52 2.03
CA ASP A 31 -9.94 15.92 2.31
C ASP A 31 -8.44 16.17 2.59
N VAL A 32 -7.57 15.22 2.22
CA VAL A 32 -6.11 15.29 2.42
C VAL A 32 -5.44 16.24 1.41
N GLY A 33 -6.02 16.39 0.22
CA GLY A 33 -5.51 17.23 -0.86
C GLY A 33 -4.39 16.59 -1.67
N ILE A 34 -4.20 17.06 -2.92
CA ILE A 34 -3.29 16.46 -3.91
C ILE A 34 -1.83 16.46 -3.44
N ASP A 35 -1.36 17.56 -2.85
CA ASP A 35 0.06 17.71 -2.46
C ASP A 35 0.43 16.72 -1.35
N THR A 36 -0.41 16.63 -0.31
CA THR A 36 -0.24 15.69 0.80
C THR A 36 -0.37 14.25 0.31
N THR A 37 -1.34 13.95 -0.55
CA THR A 37 -1.49 12.62 -1.15
C THR A 37 -0.22 12.19 -1.88
N ARG A 38 0.35 13.06 -2.73
CA ARG A 38 1.62 12.76 -3.42
C ARG A 38 2.75 12.48 -2.45
N GLU A 39 2.91 13.30 -1.41
CA GLU A 39 3.97 13.12 -0.43
C GLU A 39 3.83 11.79 0.34
N ILE A 40 2.60 11.38 0.64
CA ILE A 40 2.29 10.08 1.25
C ILE A 40 2.62 8.95 0.28
N MET A 41 2.19 9.04 -0.97
CA MET A 41 2.42 8.01 -2.00
C MET A 41 3.91 7.81 -2.26
N ASP A 42 4.70 8.88 -2.36
CA ASP A 42 6.16 8.79 -2.54
C ASP A 42 6.83 8.11 -1.35
N LYS A 43 6.41 8.44 -0.12
CA LYS A 43 6.91 7.79 1.10
C LYS A 43 6.55 6.31 1.14
N LEU A 44 5.34 5.94 0.74
CA LEU A 44 4.92 4.54 0.67
C LEU A 44 5.70 3.78 -0.41
N ALA A 45 5.83 4.33 -1.61
CA ALA A 45 6.59 3.73 -2.71
C ALA A 45 8.06 3.50 -2.34
N LEU A 46 8.70 4.46 -1.65
CA LEU A 46 10.07 4.29 -1.16
C LEU A 46 10.21 3.10 -0.19
N ARG A 47 9.23 2.90 0.69
CA ARG A 47 9.22 1.82 1.68
C ARG A 47 8.93 0.46 1.03
N VAL A 48 8.07 0.41 0.01
CA VAL A 48 7.87 -0.77 -0.84
C VAL A 48 9.18 -1.14 -1.55
N ARG A 49 9.86 -0.17 -2.17
CA ARG A 49 11.17 -0.40 -2.83
C ARG A 49 12.24 -0.91 -1.88
N ARG A 50 12.16 -0.53 -0.60
CA ARG A 50 13.03 -1.02 0.48
C ARG A 50 12.62 -2.38 1.06
N LYS A 51 11.53 -2.99 0.57
CA LYS A 51 10.90 -4.20 1.11
C LYS A 51 10.50 -4.06 2.60
N GLU A 52 10.20 -2.84 3.03
CA GLU A 52 9.67 -2.55 4.36
C GLU A 52 8.14 -2.72 4.40
N LEU A 53 7.49 -2.69 3.24
CA LEU A 53 6.07 -2.92 3.06
C LEU A 53 5.91 -4.06 2.07
N ASN A 54 5.55 -5.24 2.58
CA ASN A 54 5.32 -6.42 1.74
C ASN A 54 3.81 -6.72 1.59
N ASP A 55 3.00 -6.12 2.48
CA ASP A 55 1.60 -6.50 2.66
C ASP A 55 0.71 -5.26 2.70
N THR A 56 -0.52 -5.43 2.21
CA THR A 56 -1.56 -4.39 2.29
C THR A 56 -1.81 -3.92 3.74
N VAL A 57 -1.64 -4.80 4.74
CA VAL A 57 -1.74 -4.44 6.17
C VAL A 57 -0.62 -3.49 6.60
N ALA A 58 0.61 -3.73 6.15
CA ALA A 58 1.75 -2.87 6.42
C ALA A 58 1.58 -1.50 5.74
N LEU A 59 1.06 -1.49 4.50
CA LEU A 59 0.71 -0.29 3.75
C LEU A 59 -0.30 0.57 4.53
N HIS A 60 -1.41 -0.01 4.99
CA HIS A 60 -2.42 0.70 5.78
C HIS A 60 -1.87 1.26 7.10
N ARG A 61 -0.99 0.51 7.79
CA ARG A 61 -0.33 1.02 9.00
C ARG A 61 0.61 2.19 8.71
N ALA A 62 1.39 2.09 7.63
CA ALA A 62 2.28 3.16 7.21
C ALA A 62 1.50 4.42 6.85
N LEU A 63 0.41 4.27 6.09
CA LEU A 63 -0.54 5.33 5.77
C LEU A 63 -1.12 5.99 7.02
N ALA A 64 -1.68 5.20 7.94
CA ALA A 64 -2.27 5.73 9.17
C ALA A 64 -1.24 6.41 10.08
N GLY A 65 0.03 6.02 10.01
CA GLY A 65 1.12 6.69 10.70
C GLY A 65 1.54 8.02 10.07
N LEU A 66 1.32 8.20 8.75
CA LEU A 66 1.64 9.43 8.02
C LEU A 66 0.51 10.48 8.09
N LEU A 67 -0.73 10.05 8.35
CA LEU A 67 -1.91 10.92 8.49
C LEU A 67 -2.14 11.44 9.92
N LYS A 68 -1.25 11.12 10.86
CA LYS A 68 -1.25 11.64 12.23
C LYS A 68 -0.42 12.92 12.34
#